data_AF-A0A968WH32-F1
#
_entry.id   AF-A0A968WH32-F1
#
_cell.length_a   1.000
_cell.length_b   1.000
_cell.length_c   1.000
_cell.angle_alpha   90.00
_cell.angle_beta   90.00
_cell.angle_gamma   90.00
#
_symmetry.space_group_name_H-M   'P 1'
#
loop_
_entity.id
_entity.type
_entity.pdbx_description
1 polymer ?
#
loop_
_entity_poly.entity_id
_entity_poly.type
_entity_poly.pdbx_seq_one_letter_code
_entity_poly.pdbx_strand_id
1 'polypeptide(L)'
;GVVTNDDALANDTYENLKAVPLPVRYTVTPYNVDGVTGHQCPGNTQIVTLSVKPEPQLDPNLDKAICSDAETEITLVSAPNTFPADKFIIESIASTGLTLIEPTRAGHGHSTEQRRNFRQSLGEHYLDSTATYIHGASV
;
A
#
# COMPACT_ATOMS: atom_id res chain seq x y z
N GLY A 1 -10.45 47.08 -2.38
CA GLY A 1 -10.65 45.61 -2.35
C GLY A 1 -9.37 44.99 -1.84
N VAL A 2 -9.46 43.92 -1.05
CA VAL A 2 -8.28 43.10 -0.70
C VAL A 2 -7.90 42.33 -1.96
N VAL A 3 -6.65 42.42 -2.40
CA VAL A 3 -6.15 41.57 -3.49
C VAL A 3 -5.64 40.30 -2.84
N THR A 4 -6.32 39.19 -3.05
CA THR A 4 -5.82 37.85 -2.75
C THR A 4 -5.46 37.18 -4.07
N ASN A 5 -4.23 36.68 -4.14
CA ASN A 5 -3.85 35.64 -5.07
C ASN A 5 -4.59 34.36 -4.62
N ASP A 6 -5.83 34.19 -5.05
CA ASP A 6 -6.75 33.15 -4.57
C ASP A 6 -6.21 31.71 -4.76
N ASP A 7 -5.20 31.53 -5.61
CA ASP A 7 -4.57 30.24 -5.90
C ASP A 7 -3.21 30.01 -5.22
N ALA A 8 -2.76 30.89 -4.32
CA ALA A 8 -1.41 30.84 -3.73
C ALA A 8 -1.07 29.51 -3.05
N LEU A 9 -2.08 28.85 -2.53
CA LEU A 9 -2.00 27.56 -1.81
C LEU A 9 -2.77 26.47 -2.56
N ALA A 10 -3.26 26.77 -3.77
CA ALA A 10 -3.97 25.79 -4.57
C ALA A 10 -2.98 24.71 -5.00
N ASN A 11 -3.34 23.45 -4.74
CA ASN A 11 -2.57 22.25 -5.04
C ASN A 11 -1.42 21.91 -4.08
N ASP A 12 -1.28 22.61 -2.94
CA ASP A 12 -0.37 22.15 -1.90
C ASP A 12 -0.82 20.78 -1.37
N THR A 13 0.08 19.80 -1.38
CA THR A 13 -0.14 18.45 -0.85
C THR A 13 0.88 18.14 0.24
N TYR A 14 0.41 17.47 1.29
CA TYR A 14 1.23 17.10 2.44
C TYR A 14 1.00 15.64 2.78
N GLU A 15 2.10 14.92 2.97
CA GLU A 15 2.13 13.54 3.46
C GLU A 15 2.73 13.53 4.86
N ASN A 16 2.15 12.76 5.78
CA ASN A 16 2.67 12.64 7.14
C ASN A 16 2.94 11.17 7.50
N LEU A 17 4.20 10.78 7.30
CA LEU A 17 4.70 9.43 7.60
C LEU A 17 5.13 9.23 9.06
N LYS A 18 4.73 10.12 9.97
CA LYS A 18 5.05 10.02 11.40
C LYS A 18 3.84 9.58 12.20
N ALA A 19 4.05 9.03 13.39
CA ALA A 19 2.97 8.60 14.28
C ALA A 19 2.08 9.72 14.83
N VAL A 20 2.47 11.00 14.70
CA VAL A 20 1.78 12.14 15.32
C VAL A 20 1.45 13.25 14.31
N PRO A 21 0.36 14.01 14.51
CA PRO A 21 0.04 15.14 13.64
C PRO A 21 1.18 16.14 13.56
N LEU A 22 1.48 16.60 12.34
CA LEU A 22 2.54 17.58 12.08
C LEU A 22 1.93 18.93 11.66
N PRO A 23 2.45 20.06 12.19
CA PRO A 23 1.96 21.37 11.82
C PRO A 23 2.62 21.90 10.54
N VAL A 24 1.81 22.37 9.61
CA VAL A 24 2.22 23.22 8.48
C VAL A 24 1.85 24.66 8.83
N ARG A 25 2.77 25.61 8.63
CA ARG A 25 2.59 27.01 9.02
C ARG A 25 2.74 27.92 7.81
N TYR A 26 1.68 28.67 7.50
CA TYR A 26 1.70 29.71 6.48
C TYR A 26 1.78 31.08 7.13
N THR A 27 2.63 31.92 6.56
CA THR A 27 2.80 33.31 6.97
C THR A 27 2.05 34.18 5.97
N VAL A 28 0.95 34.78 6.39
CA VAL A 28 0.05 35.56 5.55
C VAL A 28 0.19 37.03 5.89
N THR A 29 0.62 37.83 4.92
CA THR A 29 0.66 39.29 5.04
C THR A 29 -0.46 39.86 4.17
N PRO A 30 -1.53 40.43 4.78
CA PRO A 30 -2.60 41.06 4.01
C PRO A 30 -2.09 42.37 3.39
N TYR A 31 -2.59 42.73 2.21
CA TYR A 31 -2.31 44.02 1.59
C TYR A 31 -3.59 44.83 1.41
N ASN A 32 -3.54 46.08 1.83
CA ASN A 32 -4.55 47.06 1.48
C ASN A 32 -4.13 47.76 0.19
N VAL A 33 -5.06 47.92 -0.75
CA VAL A 33 -4.78 48.60 -2.02
C VAL A 33 -5.50 49.95 -2.03
N ASP A 34 -4.75 51.02 -2.22
CA ASP A 34 -5.31 52.35 -2.46
C ASP A 34 -6.10 52.33 -3.79
N GLY A 35 -7.39 52.65 -3.72
CA GLY A 35 -8.30 52.63 -4.86
C GLY A 35 -8.03 53.70 -5.92
N VAL A 36 -7.20 54.71 -5.62
CA VAL A 36 -6.86 55.80 -6.55
C VAL A 36 -5.49 55.60 -7.18
N THR A 37 -4.47 55.26 -6.36
CA THR A 37 -3.09 55.13 -6.83
C THR A 37 -2.67 53.70 -7.15
N GLY A 38 -3.43 52.70 -6.72
CA GLY A 38 -3.07 51.28 -6.85
C GLY A 38 -1.93 50.85 -5.92
N HIS A 39 -1.46 51.73 -5.03
CA HIS A 39 -0.38 51.41 -4.11
C HIS A 39 -0.82 50.36 -3.09
N GLN A 40 0.03 49.36 -2.85
CA GLN A 40 -0.22 48.27 -1.91
C GLN A 40 0.52 48.51 -0.59
N CYS A 41 -0.23 48.69 0.49
CA CYS A 41 0.31 48.82 1.84
C CYS A 41 0.21 47.48 2.57
N PRO A 42 1.33 46.86 3.00
CA PRO A 42 1.28 45.64 3.79
C PRO A 42 0.65 45.94 5.17
N GLY A 43 -0.26 45.07 5.59
CA GLY A 43 -0.79 45.02 6.94
C GLY A 43 0.02 44.08 7.83
N ASN A 44 -0.51 43.82 9.03
CA ASN A 44 0.15 42.92 10.00
C ASN A 44 0.12 41.48 9.52
N THR A 45 1.29 40.84 9.55
CA THR A 45 1.45 39.43 9.25
C THR A 45 0.77 38.55 10.29
N GLN A 46 0.15 37.46 9.82
CA GLN A 46 -0.51 36.46 10.64
C GLN A 46 0.03 35.07 10.28
N ILE A 47 0.01 34.15 11.25
CA ILE A 47 0.42 32.76 11.03
C ILE A 47 -0.82 31.88 11.06
N VAL A 48 -1.06 31.17 9.96
CA VAL A 48 -2.09 30.14 9.85
C VAL A 48 -1.43 28.79 10.04
N THR A 49 -1.94 27.96 10.96
CA THR A 49 -1.39 26.62 11.21
C THR A 49 -2.40 25.56 10.80
N LEU A 50 -1.99 24.68 9.90
CA LEU A 50 -2.73 23.49 9.48
C LEU A 50 -2.13 22.26 10.15
N SER A 51 -2.97 21.36 10.67
CA SER A 51 -2.52 20.08 11.23
C SER A 51 -2.68 18.98 10.19
N VAL A 52 -1.57 18.40 9.73
CA VAL A 52 -1.56 17.26 8.82
C VAL A 52 -1.64 15.98 9.63
N LYS A 53 -2.73 15.23 9.45
CA LYS A 53 -2.95 13.96 10.16
C LYS A 53 -1.96 12.90 9.67
N PRO A 54 -1.47 12.03 10.56
CA PRO A 54 -0.67 10.88 10.18
C PRO A 54 -1.35 9.93 9.20
N GLU A 55 -0.53 9.21 8.44
CA GLU A 55 -0.96 8.11 7.57
C GLU A 55 -0.39 6.77 8.05
N PRO A 56 -1.17 5.68 8.04
CA PRO A 56 -0.65 4.34 8.27
C PRO A 56 0.31 3.90 7.18
N GLN A 57 1.36 3.19 7.58
CA GLN A 57 2.37 2.65 6.67
C GLN A 57 2.52 1.15 6.94
N LEU A 58 2.61 0.34 5.90
CA LEU A 58 2.92 -1.08 6.01
C LEU A 58 4.40 -1.26 6.35
N ASP A 59 4.73 -2.23 7.21
CA ASP A 59 6.14 -2.55 7.47
C ASP A 59 6.83 -3.00 6.17
N PRO A 60 7.96 -2.38 5.78
CA PRO A 60 8.67 -2.75 4.56
C PRO A 60 9.36 -4.12 4.63
N ASN A 61 9.48 -4.73 5.81
CA ASN A 61 10.20 -6.00 6.03
C ASN A 61 9.25 -7.21 6.16
N LEU A 62 8.19 -7.23 5.35
CA LEU A 62 7.20 -8.32 5.31
C LEU A 62 7.46 -9.32 4.18
N ASP A 63 8.67 -9.33 3.63
CA ASP A 63 9.12 -10.30 2.64
C ASP A 63 9.86 -11.48 3.29
N LYS A 64 9.54 -12.71 2.83
CA LYS A 64 10.20 -13.93 3.30
C LYS A 64 10.31 -14.93 2.15
N ALA A 65 11.52 -15.42 1.89
CA ALA A 65 11.72 -16.56 1.01
C ALA A 65 11.42 -17.84 1.81
N ILE A 66 10.38 -18.57 1.38
CA ILE A 66 9.96 -19.83 1.99
C ILE A 66 9.90 -20.93 0.94
N CYS A 67 10.01 -22.19 1.38
CA CYS A 67 9.74 -23.33 0.52
C CYS A 67 8.25 -23.38 0.15
N SER A 68 7.93 -24.03 -0.97
CA SER A 68 6.52 -24.32 -1.28
C SER A 68 5.86 -25.14 -0.19
N ASP A 69 4.56 -24.92 -0.02
CA ASP A 69 3.71 -25.57 0.98
C ASP A 69 4.13 -25.32 2.43
N ALA A 70 5.16 -24.49 2.66
CA ALA A 70 5.53 -24.02 3.98
C ALA A 70 4.68 -22.80 4.37
N GLU A 71 4.37 -22.66 5.65
CA GLU A 71 3.71 -21.46 6.16
C GLU A 71 4.66 -20.26 6.12
N THR A 72 4.13 -19.09 5.71
CA THR A 72 4.94 -17.88 5.63
C THR A 72 5.27 -17.31 7.00
N GLU A 73 4.39 -17.49 7.98
CA GLU A 73 4.44 -16.85 9.31
C GLU A 73 4.53 -15.31 9.23
N ILE A 74 4.15 -14.70 8.10
CA ILE A 74 4.16 -13.25 7.93
C ILE A 74 2.99 -12.67 8.73
N THR A 75 3.30 -11.83 9.72
CA THR A 75 2.29 -11.05 10.45
C THR A 75 2.24 -9.65 9.87
N LEU A 76 1.09 -9.25 9.32
CA LEU A 76 0.91 -7.90 8.78
C LEU A 76 0.90 -6.89 9.94
N VAL A 77 1.89 -6.00 9.94
CA VAL A 77 2.08 -4.96 10.96
C VAL A 77 2.38 -3.63 10.30
N SER A 78 2.11 -2.55 11.03
CA SER A 78 2.49 -1.21 10.61
C SER A 78 3.97 -0.96 10.83
N ALA A 79 4.56 -0.10 9.99
CA ALA A 79 5.95 0.29 10.13
C ALA A 79 6.22 0.94 11.50
N PRO A 80 7.43 0.77 12.06
CA PRO A 80 7.77 1.39 13.34
C PRO A 80 7.73 2.92 13.24
N ASN A 81 7.25 3.58 14.29
CA ASN A 81 7.13 5.04 14.41
C ASN A 81 6.16 5.71 13.40
N THR A 82 5.28 4.94 12.77
CA THR A 82 4.18 5.48 11.94
C THR A 82 2.85 5.40 12.67
N PHE A 83 1.80 5.96 12.09
CA PHE A 83 0.46 5.72 12.62
C PHE A 83 0.09 4.24 12.45
N PRO A 84 -0.52 3.59 13.44
CA PRO A 84 -0.93 2.20 13.31
C PRO A 84 -2.11 2.07 12.35
N ALA A 85 -2.15 0.98 11.60
CA ALA A 85 -3.30 0.58 10.80
C ALA A 85 -4.28 -0.23 11.66
N ASP A 86 -5.59 0.03 11.52
CA ASP A 86 -6.63 -0.76 12.18
C ASP A 86 -6.93 -2.07 11.43
N LYS A 87 -6.67 -2.10 10.12
CA LYS A 87 -6.98 -3.22 9.23
C LYS A 87 -6.02 -3.27 8.05
N PHE A 88 -5.66 -4.47 7.63
CA PHE A 88 -4.96 -4.74 6.38
C PHE A 88 -5.89 -5.43 5.37
N ILE A 89 -5.78 -5.06 4.10
CA ILE A 89 -6.53 -5.65 2.99
C ILE A 89 -5.52 -6.23 2.00
N ILE A 90 -5.70 -7.51 1.64
CA ILE A 90 -4.89 -8.18 0.62
C ILE A 90 -5.68 -8.13 -0.68
N GLU A 91 -5.22 -7.35 -1.66
CA GLU A 91 -5.92 -7.17 -2.93
C GLU A 91 -5.63 -8.30 -3.93
N SER A 92 -4.41 -8.83 -3.93
CA SER A 92 -4.01 -9.90 -4.81
C SER A 92 -2.84 -10.70 -4.23
N ILE A 93 -2.69 -11.92 -4.71
CA ILE A 93 -1.51 -12.76 -4.48
C ILE A 93 -0.99 -13.16 -5.85
N ALA A 94 0.28 -12.84 -6.10
CA ALA A 94 0.96 -13.16 -7.35
C ALA A 94 2.09 -14.14 -7.07
N SER A 95 2.20 -15.18 -7.89
CA SER A 95 3.37 -16.05 -7.97
C SER A 95 4.20 -15.66 -9.18
N THR A 96 5.48 -15.35 -8.97
CA THR A 96 6.42 -15.05 -10.06
C THR A 96 7.50 -16.13 -10.08
N GLY A 97 7.84 -16.64 -11.28
CA GLY A 97 8.91 -17.63 -11.43
C GLY A 97 8.51 -19.10 -11.23
N LEU A 98 7.22 -19.45 -11.37
CA LEU A 98 6.81 -20.85 -11.47
C LEU A 98 7.28 -21.43 -12.81
N THR A 99 8.39 -22.16 -12.79
CA THR A 99 8.79 -23.02 -13.90
C THR A 99 8.33 -24.43 -13.61
N LEU A 100 7.36 -24.93 -14.39
CA LEU A 100 6.99 -26.33 -14.38
C LEU A 100 8.23 -27.16 -14.72
N ILE A 101 8.83 -27.80 -13.72
CA ILE A 101 9.79 -28.86 -13.97
C ILE A 101 8.95 -30.10 -14.22
N GLU A 102 8.58 -30.36 -15.48
CA GLU A 102 8.01 -31.66 -15.81
C GLU A 102 8.98 -32.73 -15.31
N PRO A 103 8.52 -33.73 -14.53
CA PRO A 103 9.39 -34.82 -14.11
C PRO A 103 9.97 -35.42 -15.38
N THR A 104 11.30 -35.28 -15.55
CA THR A 104 11.98 -35.85 -16.71
C THR A 104 11.59 -37.31 -16.76
N ARG A 105 10.94 -37.70 -17.86
CA ARG A 105 10.46 -39.06 -18.08
C ARG A 105 11.63 -40.02 -17.99
N ALA A 106 11.96 -40.49 -16.79
CA ALA A 106 12.79 -41.66 -16.60
C ALA A 106 12.08 -42.77 -17.37
N GLY A 107 12.81 -43.44 -18.27
CA GLY A 107 12.31 -44.38 -19.27
C GLY A 107 11.68 -45.68 -18.72
N HIS A 108 10.97 -45.63 -17.61
CA HIS A 108 10.15 -46.70 -17.10
C HIS A 108 8.68 -46.37 -17.40
N GLY A 109 8.06 -47.15 -18.28
CA GLY A 109 6.70 -46.92 -18.76
C GLY A 109 5.70 -46.77 -17.63
N HIS A 110 5.00 -45.63 -17.60
CA HIS A 110 3.86 -45.44 -16.70
C HIS A 110 2.69 -46.30 -17.15
N SER A 111 2.13 -47.08 -16.23
CA SER A 111 0.89 -47.82 -16.48
C SER A 111 -0.26 -46.84 -16.77
N THR A 112 -1.28 -47.30 -17.49
CA THR A 112 -2.51 -46.52 -17.76
C THR A 112 -3.19 -46.03 -16.47
N GLU A 113 -2.91 -46.71 -15.36
CA GLU A 113 -3.39 -46.41 -14.01
C GLU A 113 -2.63 -45.23 -13.39
N GLN A 114 -1.30 -45.18 -13.53
CA GLN A 114 -0.51 -44.00 -13.14
C GLN A 114 -0.89 -42.75 -13.95
N ARG A 115 -1.24 -42.89 -15.23
CA ARG A 115 -1.78 -41.79 -16.04
C ARG A 115 -3.18 -41.34 -15.61
N ARG A 116 -3.98 -42.24 -15.03
CA ARG A 116 -5.32 -41.93 -14.51
C ARG A 116 -5.24 -41.22 -13.17
N ASN A 117 -4.31 -41.63 -12.30
CA ASN A 117 -4.09 -41.01 -10.99
C ASN A 117 -3.57 -39.57 -11.12
N PHE A 118 -2.68 -39.29 -12.08
CA PHE A 118 -2.22 -37.92 -12.35
C PHE A 118 -3.34 -37.01 -12.86
N ARG A 119 -4.27 -37.53 -13.68
CA ARG A 119 -5.44 -36.78 -14.14
C ARG A 119 -6.48 -36.53 -13.05
N GLN A 120 -6.59 -37.43 -12.07
CA GLN A 120 -7.49 -37.24 -10.92
C GLN A 120 -6.93 -36.23 -9.92
N SER A 121 -5.61 -36.24 -9.69
CA SER A 121 -4.94 -35.26 -8.81
C SER A 121 -5.10 -33.81 -9.25
N LEU A 122 -5.22 -33.53 -10.56
CA LEU A 122 -5.43 -32.18 -11.08
C LEU A 122 -6.91 -31.75 -11.12
N GLY A 123 -7.84 -32.63 -10.72
CA GLY A 123 -9.29 -32.42 -10.83
C GLY A 123 -10.05 -32.25 -9.51
N GLU A 124 -9.41 -32.41 -8.35
CA GLU A 124 -10.10 -32.46 -7.04
C GLU A 124 -9.81 -31.27 -6.11
N HIS A 125 -9.48 -30.10 -6.66
CA HIS A 125 -9.54 -28.84 -5.90
C HIS A 125 -10.79 -28.03 -6.28
N TYR A 126 -11.97 -28.62 -6.04
CA TYR A 126 -13.19 -27.84 -5.91
C TYR A 126 -14.13 -28.53 -4.91
N LEU A 127 -14.45 -27.79 -3.84
CA LEU A 127 -15.49 -28.02 -2.83
C LEU A 127 -15.05 -28.75 -1.54
N ASP A 128 -14.46 -28.00 -0.60
CA ASP A 128 -14.91 -28.05 0.81
C ASP A 128 -14.70 -26.69 1.52
N SER A 129 -15.53 -26.47 2.52
CA SER A 129 -15.99 -25.29 3.22
C SER A 129 -14.93 -24.45 3.97
N THR A 130 -15.16 -23.12 3.98
CA THR A 130 -14.78 -22.16 5.04
C THR A 130 -13.36 -22.26 5.62
N ALA A 131 -12.37 -21.69 4.91
CA ALA A 131 -11.13 -21.23 5.53
C ALA A 131 -10.58 -20.01 4.77
N THR A 132 -10.34 -18.91 5.48
CA THR A 132 -9.46 -17.84 5.01
C THR A 132 -8.05 -18.42 4.98
N TYR A 133 -7.66 -19.04 3.88
CA TYR A 133 -6.33 -19.65 3.71
C TYR A 133 -5.81 -19.33 2.32
N ILE A 134 -4.83 -18.42 2.27
CA ILE A 134 -4.11 -18.12 1.05
C ILE A 134 -3.05 -19.20 0.91
N HIS A 135 -3.38 -20.27 0.18
CA HIS A 135 -2.38 -21.25 -0.24
C HIS A 135 -1.44 -20.59 -1.25
N GLY A 136 -0.14 -20.75 -1.04
CA GLY A 136 0.87 -20.41 -2.04
C GLY A 136 0.57 -21.19 -3.34
N ALA A 137 0.77 -20.53 -4.48
CA ALA A 137 0.60 -21.18 -5.77
C ALA A 137 1.57 -22.37 -5.88
N SER A 138 1.02 -23.51 -6.34
CA SER A 138 1.74 -24.76 -6.57
C SER A 138 3.02 -24.56 -7.40
N VAL A 139 4.11 -25.18 -6.96
CA VAL A 139 5.30 -25.46 -7.79
C VAL A 139 5.00 -26.54 -8.81
#